data_AF-A0A7S3I4Z6-F1
#
_entry.id   AF-A0A7S3I4Z6-F1
#
_cell.length_a   1.000
_cell.length_b   1.000
_cell.length_c   1.000
_cell.angle_alpha   90.00
_cell.angle_beta   90.00
_cell.angle_gamma   90.00
#
_symmetry.space_group_name_H-M   'P 1'
#
loop_
_entity.id
_entity.type
_entity.pdbx_description
1 polymer ?
#
loop_
_entity_poly.entity_id
_entity_poly.type
_entity_poly.pdbx_seq_one_letter_code
_entity_poly.pdbx_strand_id
1 'polypeptide(L)'
;GTAAFPDSPVYTPFICGEESFGTGGDHVREKDGMFAVLAWLQILAAANPDESKPLIGVADIAKAHWAEYGRNYYARYDYEGVDKAGAEKMMAAMVEAQPGLIGTTIDGMKIAKADMFSYTDPVDGSVSKNQGVRFI
;
A
#
# COMPACT_ATOMS: atom_id res chain seq x y z
N GLY A 1 -22.30 -8.99 12.41
CA GLY A 1 -21.42 -8.20 13.29
C GLY A 1 -20.60 -9.04 14.23
N THR A 2 -19.87 -8.38 15.14
CA THR A 2 -19.10 -8.99 16.24
C THR A 2 -19.93 -8.96 17.53
N ALA A 3 -19.45 -9.58 18.61
CA ALA A 3 -20.11 -9.45 19.93
C ALA A 3 -20.26 -8.00 20.40
N ALA A 4 -19.34 -7.10 20.00
CA ALA A 4 -19.39 -5.68 20.34
C ALA A 4 -20.24 -4.85 19.37
N PHE A 5 -20.41 -5.31 18.12
CA PHE A 5 -21.14 -4.60 17.07
C PHE A 5 -21.99 -5.60 16.26
N PRO A 6 -23.13 -6.08 16.80
CA PRO A 6 -23.87 -7.21 16.23
C PRO A 6 -24.45 -6.91 14.84
N ASP A 7 -24.86 -5.67 14.60
CA ASP A 7 -25.55 -5.24 13.37
C ASP A 7 -24.60 -4.68 12.30
N SER A 8 -23.29 -4.61 12.58
CA SER A 8 -22.29 -4.11 11.62
C SER A 8 -21.77 -5.21 10.69
N PRO A 9 -21.26 -4.85 9.49
CA PRO A 9 -20.52 -5.78 8.65
C PRO A 9 -19.34 -6.41 9.40
N VAL A 10 -19.02 -7.66 9.06
CA VAL A 10 -17.85 -8.37 9.60
C VAL A 10 -16.68 -8.10 8.66
N TYR A 11 -15.64 -7.46 9.19
CA TYR A 11 -14.44 -7.09 8.43
C TYR A 11 -13.24 -8.01 8.71
N THR A 12 -13.45 -9.13 9.41
CA THR A 12 -12.41 -10.09 9.80
C THR A 12 -12.64 -11.48 9.18
N PRO A 13 -11.58 -12.29 8.95
CA PRO A 13 -10.16 -11.96 9.18
C PRO A 13 -9.63 -10.91 8.20
N PHE A 14 -8.68 -10.08 8.63
CA PHE A 14 -8.01 -9.12 7.75
C PHE A 14 -6.49 -9.13 7.92
N ILE A 15 -5.80 -8.72 6.86
CA ILE A 15 -4.38 -8.33 6.87
C ILE A 15 -4.29 -6.86 6.47
N CYS A 16 -3.38 -6.12 7.08
CA CYS A 16 -3.12 -4.72 6.75
C CYS A 16 -1.62 -4.45 6.64
N GLY A 17 -1.24 -3.39 5.93
CA GLY A 17 0.15 -2.98 5.80
C GLY A 17 0.30 -1.56 5.28
N GLU A 18 1.45 -0.97 5.55
CA GLU A 18 1.88 0.34 5.07
C GLU A 18 3.30 0.24 4.50
N GLU A 19 3.60 1.14 3.56
CA GLU A 19 4.90 1.23 2.90
C GLU A 19 6.04 1.57 3.88
N SER A 20 5.70 2.13 5.04
CA SER A 20 6.60 2.45 6.15
C SER A 20 7.04 1.22 6.98
N PHE A 21 7.11 0.05 6.34
CA PHE A 21 7.55 -1.23 6.92
C PHE A 21 6.65 -1.75 8.06
N GLY A 22 5.37 -1.38 8.03
CA GLY A 22 4.35 -1.86 8.97
C GLY A 22 3.47 -2.95 8.37
N THR A 23 3.25 -4.06 9.08
CA THR A 23 2.30 -5.11 8.68
C THR A 23 1.58 -5.65 9.91
N GLY A 24 0.33 -6.06 9.77
CA GLY A 24 -0.48 -6.56 10.87
C GLY A 24 -1.72 -7.32 10.41
N GLY A 25 -2.56 -7.71 11.35
CA GLY A 25 -3.84 -8.38 11.11
C GLY A 25 -4.78 -8.20 12.29
N ASP A 26 -5.95 -8.83 12.24
CA ASP A 26 -7.02 -8.63 13.22
C ASP A 26 -6.76 -9.22 14.62
N HIS A 27 -5.64 -9.92 14.80
CA HIS A 27 -5.17 -10.49 16.08
C HIS A 27 -4.86 -9.44 17.14
N VAL A 28 -4.43 -8.24 16.74
CA VAL A 28 -4.24 -7.07 17.61
C VAL A 28 -4.80 -5.80 16.95
N ARG A 29 -4.66 -4.66 17.61
CA ARG A 29 -5.09 -3.34 17.08
C ARG A 29 -3.90 -2.40 16.87
N GLU A 30 -2.77 -2.99 16.51
CA GLU A 30 -1.52 -2.30 16.18
C GLU A 30 -0.79 -3.06 15.05
N LYS A 31 0.19 -2.41 14.44
CA LYS A 31 1.16 -3.11 13.58
C LYS A 31 2.04 -4.00 14.45
N ASP A 32 2.41 -5.18 13.94
CA ASP A 32 3.23 -6.13 14.68
C ASP A 32 4.36 -6.68 13.80
N GLY A 33 5.57 -6.20 14.08
CA GLY A 33 6.76 -6.63 13.37
C GLY A 33 7.13 -8.10 13.62
N MET A 34 6.88 -8.61 14.83
CA MET A 34 7.18 -10.02 15.14
C MET A 34 6.18 -10.95 14.45
N PHE A 35 4.91 -10.56 14.41
CA PHE A 35 3.90 -11.23 13.58
C PHE A 35 4.36 -11.32 12.12
N ALA A 36 4.84 -10.22 11.53
CA ALA A 36 5.30 -10.21 10.14
C ALA A 36 6.50 -11.16 9.91
N VAL A 37 7.46 -11.20 10.85
CA VAL A 37 8.59 -12.14 10.80
C VAL A 37 8.11 -13.58 10.87
N LEU A 38 7.24 -13.91 11.84
CA LEU A 38 6.71 -15.27 12.01
C LEU A 38 5.86 -15.69 10.80
N ALA A 39 5.09 -14.77 10.21
CA ALA A 39 4.34 -15.03 8.98
C ALA A 39 5.28 -15.40 7.82
N TRP A 40 6.39 -14.68 7.65
CA TRP A 40 7.41 -15.05 6.66
C TRP A 40 8.08 -16.40 6.94
N LEU A 41 8.34 -16.73 8.21
CA LEU A 41 8.85 -18.05 8.57
C LEU A 41 7.84 -19.16 8.24
N GLN A 42 6.55 -18.92 8.43
CA GLN A 42 5.49 -19.85 8.00
C GLN A 42 5.44 -20.01 6.49
N ILE A 43 5.55 -18.90 5.73
CA ILE A 43 5.63 -18.95 4.25
C ILE A 43 6.85 -19.76 3.80
N LEU A 44 8.02 -19.54 4.41
CA LEU A 44 9.23 -20.28 4.12
C LEU A 44 9.09 -21.78 4.46
N ALA A 45 8.50 -22.10 5.61
CA ALA A 45 8.26 -23.50 6.00
C ALA A 45 7.29 -24.18 5.04
N ALA A 46 6.21 -23.51 4.64
CA ALA A 46 5.24 -24.02 3.67
C ALA A 46 5.85 -24.23 2.27
N ALA A 47 6.80 -23.38 1.87
CA ALA A 47 7.55 -23.54 0.64
C ALA A 47 8.59 -24.68 0.69
N ASN A 48 8.99 -25.11 1.90
CA ASN A 48 10.02 -26.12 2.13
C ASN A 48 9.51 -27.32 2.95
N PRO A 49 8.48 -28.06 2.47
CA PRO A 49 7.91 -29.18 3.22
C PRO A 49 8.79 -30.43 3.23
N ASP A 50 9.81 -30.49 2.36
CA ASP A 50 10.71 -31.63 2.17
C ASP A 50 12.15 -31.17 2.34
N GLU A 51 12.76 -31.56 3.46
CA GLU A 51 14.13 -31.19 3.85
C GLU A 51 15.22 -31.80 2.94
N SER A 52 14.87 -32.79 2.11
CA SER A 52 15.83 -33.40 1.17
C SER A 52 16.04 -32.58 -0.10
N LYS A 53 15.15 -31.61 -0.38
CA LYS A 53 15.23 -30.74 -1.55
C LYS A 53 16.10 -29.51 -1.28
N PRO A 54 16.66 -28.88 -2.33
CA PRO A 54 17.30 -27.58 -2.18
C PRO A 54 16.35 -26.57 -1.55
N LEU A 55 16.86 -25.77 -0.61
CA LEU A 55 16.11 -24.74 0.08
C LEU A 55 15.58 -23.67 -0.90
N ILE A 56 14.28 -23.41 -0.86
CA ILE A 56 13.64 -22.27 -1.50
C ILE A 56 13.77 -21.06 -0.58
N GLY A 57 14.50 -20.03 -1.03
CA GLY A 57 14.76 -18.81 -0.26
C GLY A 57 13.74 -17.70 -0.50
N VAL A 58 13.83 -16.63 0.29
CA VAL A 58 12.96 -15.44 0.17
C VAL A 58 12.97 -14.85 -1.24
N ALA A 59 14.14 -14.79 -1.88
CA ALA A 59 14.29 -14.27 -3.24
C ALA A 59 13.55 -15.13 -4.29
N ASP A 60 13.53 -16.45 -4.10
CA ASP A 60 12.84 -17.37 -5.00
C ASP A 60 11.32 -17.21 -4.87
N ILE A 61 10.84 -17.11 -3.64
CA ILE A 61 9.42 -16.85 -3.33
C ILE A 61 8.97 -15.50 -3.93
N ALA A 62 9.76 -14.44 -3.73
CA ALA A 62 9.45 -13.13 -4.29
C ALA A 62 9.42 -13.14 -5.83
N LYS A 63 10.38 -13.81 -6.48
CA LYS A 63 10.40 -13.96 -7.94
C LYS A 63 9.24 -14.79 -8.46
N ALA A 64 8.87 -15.87 -7.77
CA ALA A 64 7.70 -16.67 -8.11
C ALA A 64 6.42 -15.83 -8.01
N HIS A 65 6.25 -15.06 -6.94
CA HIS A 65 5.13 -14.13 -6.80
C HIS A 65 5.09 -13.07 -7.90
N TRP A 66 6.24 -12.49 -8.26
CA TRP A 66 6.32 -11.55 -9.39
C TRP A 66 6.04 -12.20 -10.74
N ALA A 67 6.40 -13.46 -10.93
CA ALA A 67 6.10 -14.19 -12.15
C ALA A 67 4.59 -14.46 -12.28
N GLU A 68 3.90 -14.70 -11.16
CA GLU A 68 2.47 -14.98 -11.13
C GLU A 68 1.62 -13.70 -11.23
N TYR A 69 1.94 -12.66 -10.46
CA TYR A 69 1.11 -11.46 -10.32
C TYR A 69 1.68 -10.19 -11.00
N GLY A 70 2.88 -10.28 -11.57
CA GLY A 70 3.63 -9.12 -12.05
C GLY A 70 4.41 -8.42 -10.94
N ARG A 71 5.36 -7.56 -11.34
CA ARG A 71 6.19 -6.80 -10.40
C ARG A 71 5.80 -5.33 -10.37
N ASN A 72 5.39 -4.86 -9.18
CA ASN A 72 5.21 -3.44 -8.90
C ASN A 72 6.56 -2.83 -8.49
N TYR A 73 7.10 -1.92 -9.31
CA TYR A 73 8.29 -1.16 -8.96
C TYR A 73 7.91 -0.01 -8.03
N TYR A 74 8.60 0.10 -6.90
CA TYR A 74 8.32 1.11 -5.88
C TYR A 74 9.61 1.81 -5.43
N ALA A 75 9.55 3.13 -5.28
CA ALA A 75 10.58 3.96 -4.69
C ALA A 75 9.95 5.17 -4.01
N ARG A 76 10.61 5.71 -2.97
CA ARG A 76 10.18 6.91 -2.26
C ARG A 76 11.28 7.97 -2.27
N TYR A 77 10.93 9.19 -2.63
CA TYR A 77 11.86 10.32 -2.79
C TYR A 77 11.46 11.39 -1.77
N ASP A 78 12.27 11.54 -0.72
CA ASP A 78 12.00 12.46 0.39
C ASP A 78 12.80 13.76 0.16
N TYR A 79 12.09 14.86 -0.10
CA TYR A 79 12.69 16.20 -0.27
C TYR A 79 12.66 16.96 1.06
N GLU A 80 13.75 16.86 1.80
CA GLU A 80 13.87 17.46 3.15
C GLU A 80 14.42 18.88 3.13
N GLY A 81 14.09 19.66 4.17
CA GLY A 81 14.65 21.01 4.36
C GLY A 81 14.25 22.03 3.29
N VAL A 82 13.15 21.80 2.57
CA VAL A 82 12.65 22.70 1.52
C VAL A 82 11.92 23.92 2.09
N ASP A 83 11.88 25.01 1.32
CA ASP A 83 11.09 26.20 1.67
C ASP A 83 9.58 25.88 1.68
N LYS A 84 8.90 26.30 2.75
CA LYS A 84 7.46 26.02 2.94
C LYS A 84 6.62 26.67 1.85
N ALA A 85 6.84 27.95 1.56
CA ALA A 85 6.02 28.68 0.58
C ALA A 85 6.21 28.10 -0.83
N GLY A 86 7.45 27.73 -1.17
CA GLY A 86 7.78 27.01 -2.41
C GLY A 86 7.08 25.66 -2.51
N ALA A 87 7.12 24.85 -1.44
CA ALA A 87 6.44 23.55 -1.41
C ALA A 87 4.92 23.68 -1.56
N GLU A 88 4.29 24.62 -0.84
CA GLU A 88 2.85 24.89 -0.94
C GLU A 88 2.47 25.32 -2.36
N LYS A 89 3.27 26.20 -2.98
CA LYS A 89 3.07 26.65 -4.36
C LYS A 89 3.18 25.48 -5.35
N MET A 90 4.17 24.59 -5.17
CA MET A 90 4.34 23.41 -6.02
C MET A 90 3.13 22.47 -5.91
N MET A 91 2.68 22.15 -4.69
CA MET A 91 1.51 21.30 -4.47
C MET A 91 0.25 21.90 -5.09
N ALA A 92 0.03 23.21 -4.92
CA ALA A 92 -1.10 23.92 -5.53
C ALA A 92 -1.06 23.85 -7.07
N ALA A 93 0.11 24.06 -7.67
CA ALA A 93 0.30 23.97 -9.11
C ALA A 93 0.02 22.55 -9.65
N MET A 94 0.42 21.50 -8.93
CA MET A 94 0.10 20.12 -9.32
C MET A 94 -1.41 19.85 -9.29
N VAL A 95 -2.12 20.35 -8.27
CA VAL A 95 -3.58 20.22 -8.17
C VAL A 95 -4.30 20.97 -9.28
N GLU A 96 -3.82 22.16 -9.65
CA GLU A 96 -4.39 22.94 -10.76
C GLU A 96 -4.16 22.23 -12.11
N ALA A 97 -2.97 21.66 -12.32
CA ALA A 97 -2.61 21.02 -13.57
C ALA A 97 -3.29 19.65 -13.78
N GLN A 98 -3.58 18.92 -12.70
CA GLN A 98 -4.03 17.52 -12.77
C GLN A 98 -5.18 17.25 -13.77
N PRO A 99 -6.26 18.06 -13.90
CA PRO A 99 -7.38 17.71 -14.76
C PRO A 99 -7.00 17.77 -16.24
N GLY A 100 -6.10 18.69 -16.61
CA GLY A 100 -5.60 18.85 -17.98
C GLY A 100 -4.60 17.77 -18.39
N LEU A 101 -4.05 17.02 -17.44
CA LEU A 101 -3.11 15.93 -17.70
C LEU A 101 -3.81 14.62 -18.05
N ILE A 102 -5.10 14.47 -17.76
CA ILE A 102 -5.86 13.25 -18.06
C ILE A 102 -5.90 13.03 -19.58
N GLY A 103 -5.49 11.85 -20.01
CA GLY A 103 -5.41 11.46 -21.41
C GLY A 103 -4.10 11.85 -22.11
N THR A 104 -3.27 12.69 -21.50
CA THR A 104 -1.93 13.01 -22.02
C THR A 104 -0.98 11.83 -21.84
N THR A 105 0.16 11.85 -22.54
CA THR A 105 1.20 10.83 -22.46
C THR A 105 2.51 11.47 -22.01
N ILE A 106 3.14 10.89 -20.98
CA ILE A 106 4.45 11.29 -20.45
C ILE A 106 5.34 10.05 -20.48
N ASP A 107 6.51 10.14 -21.12
CA ASP A 107 7.46 9.04 -21.25
C ASP A 107 6.84 7.71 -21.73
N GLY A 108 5.88 7.81 -22.66
CA GLY A 108 5.16 6.66 -23.21
C GLY A 108 4.04 6.10 -22.33
N MET A 109 3.81 6.67 -21.15
CA MET A 109 2.71 6.29 -20.24
C MET A 109 1.55 7.27 -20.35
N LYS A 110 0.36 6.77 -20.63
CA LYS A 110 -0.86 7.57 -20.70
C LYS A 110 -1.44 7.77 -19.29
N ILE A 111 -1.69 9.01 -18.91
CA ILE A 111 -2.36 9.32 -17.63
C ILE A 111 -3.85 8.99 -17.79
N ALA A 112 -4.31 7.96 -17.11
CA ALA A 112 -5.71 7.54 -17.08
C ALA A 112 -6.52 8.35 -16.06
N LYS A 113 -5.90 8.74 -14.95
CA LYS A 113 -6.53 9.48 -13.85
C LYS A 113 -5.54 10.42 -13.18
N ALA A 114 -6.01 11.60 -12.81
CA ALA A 114 -5.25 12.52 -11.97
C ALA A 114 -6.18 13.22 -10.98
N ASP A 115 -5.94 13.05 -9.67
CA ASP A 115 -6.84 13.55 -8.62
C ASP A 115 -6.13 13.90 -7.31
N MET A 116 -6.81 14.70 -6.48
CA MET A 116 -6.47 14.85 -5.06
C MET A 116 -7.20 13.75 -4.28
N PHE A 117 -6.44 12.85 -3.67
CA PHE A 117 -7.00 11.69 -2.99
C PHE A 117 -7.88 12.11 -1.80
N SER A 118 -9.03 11.44 -1.70
CA SER A 118 -9.94 11.51 -0.56
C SER A 118 -10.48 10.12 -0.27
N TYR A 119 -10.66 9.82 1.01
CA TYR A 119 -11.15 8.56 1.51
C TYR A 119 -12.37 8.79 2.40
N THR A 120 -13.43 7.99 2.18
CA THR A 120 -14.61 7.94 3.03
C THR A 120 -14.59 6.61 3.77
N ASP A 121 -14.54 6.65 5.09
CA ASP A 121 -14.47 5.45 5.92
C ASP A 121 -15.81 4.69 5.89
N PRO A 122 -15.82 3.39 5.52
CA PRO A 122 -17.05 2.62 5.39
C PRO A 122 -17.62 2.15 6.74
N VAL A 123 -16.91 2.36 7.84
CA VAL A 123 -17.32 1.98 9.20
C VAL A 123 -18.00 3.16 9.91
N ASP A 124 -17.35 4.33 9.93
CA ASP A 124 -17.86 5.50 10.66
C ASP A 124 -18.37 6.65 9.76
N GLY A 125 -18.14 6.57 8.44
CA GLY A 125 -18.57 7.58 7.47
C GLY A 125 -17.74 8.85 7.46
N SER A 126 -16.63 8.92 8.22
CA SER A 126 -15.73 10.06 8.22
C SER A 126 -15.06 10.25 6.86
N VAL A 127 -14.76 11.50 6.50
CA VAL A 127 -14.18 11.85 5.20
C VAL A 127 -12.83 12.53 5.40
N SER A 128 -11.77 11.86 4.96
CA SER A 128 -10.41 12.41 4.89
C SER A 128 -10.16 12.99 3.51
N LYS A 129 -9.88 14.30 3.44
CA LYS A 129 -9.57 15.02 2.19
C LYS A 129 -8.08 15.38 2.15
N ASN A 130 -7.58 15.76 0.97
CA ASN A 130 -6.23 16.26 0.76
C ASN A 130 -5.13 15.24 1.13
N GLN A 131 -5.32 13.96 0.81
CA GLN A 131 -4.43 12.86 1.22
C GLN A 131 -3.37 12.50 0.16
N GLY A 132 -3.04 13.45 -0.73
CA GLY A 132 -2.00 13.30 -1.75
C GLY A 132 -2.54 13.43 -3.17
N VAL A 133 -1.74 14.09 -4.02
CA VAL A 133 -2.01 14.21 -5.47
C VAL A 133 -1.59 12.90 -6.14
N ARG A 134 -2.44 12.33 -6.99
CA ARG A 134 -2.17 11.08 -7.70
C ARG A 134 -2.20 11.30 -9.20
N PHE A 135 -1.28 10.63 -9.89
CA PHE A 135 -1.25 10.49 -11.35
C PHE A 135 -1.15 8.99 -11.65
N ILE A 136 -2.16 8.45 -12.32
CA ILE A 136 -2.35 7.01 -12.57
C ILE A 136 -2.58 6.81 -14.06
#